data_AF-A0A327P0V7-F1
#
_entry.id   AF-A0A327P0V7-F1
#
_cell.length_a   1.000
_cell.length_b   1.000
_cell.length_c   1.000
_cell.angle_alpha   90.00
_cell.angle_beta   90.00
_cell.angle_gamma   90.00
#
_symmetry.space_group_name_H-M   'P 1'
#
loop_
_entity.id
_entity.type
_entity.pdbx_description
1 polymer ?
#
loop_
_entity_poly.entity_id
_entity_poly.type
_entity_poly.pdbx_seq_one_letter_code
_entity_poly.pdbx_strand_id
1 'polypeptide(L)'
;NLEAKTAQHLIKDYIDSNAVLQTDKSTTFSDLSNCIDVHVREISGTKEGNFNLKWVHIAISNLKKHLQTYHMISERMMQNYLDEFCYKLNRRYFGQKLFDRLIIASIYPYWYDCG
;
A
#
# COMPACT_ATOMS: atom_id res chain seq x y z
N ASN A 1 5.91 14.12 9.67
CA ASN A 1 6.88 13.01 9.67
C ASN A 1 6.30 11.87 10.47
N LEU A 2 6.30 10.66 9.91
CA LEU A 2 5.90 9.46 10.65
C LEU A 2 7.00 9.11 11.66
N GLU A 3 6.62 8.86 12.90
CA GLU A 3 7.55 8.43 13.95
C GLU A 3 8.03 7.00 13.69
N ALA A 4 9.30 6.70 13.97
CA ALA A 4 9.89 5.38 13.76
C ALA A 4 9.14 4.27 14.50
N LYS A 5 8.66 4.55 15.72
CA LYS A 5 7.88 3.59 16.53
C LYS A 5 6.56 3.23 15.86
N THR A 6 5.85 4.21 15.31
CA THR A 6 4.59 3.99 14.59
C THR A 6 4.82 3.15 13.33
N ALA A 7 5.90 3.43 12.59
CA ALA A 7 6.27 2.65 11.41
C ALA A 7 6.56 1.18 11.77
N GLN A 8 7.35 0.94 12.82
CA GLN A 8 7.65 -0.41 13.31
C GLN A 8 6.39 -1.19 13.69
N HIS A 9 5.45 -0.55 14.39
CA HIS A 9 4.19 -1.18 14.77
C HIS A 9 3.37 -1.59 13.54
N LEU A 10 3.19 -0.68 12.58
CA LEU A 10 2.46 -0.96 11.35
C LEU A 10 3.11 -2.09 10.53
N ILE A 11 4.44 -2.06 10.43
CA ILE A 11 5.19 -3.11 9.72
C ILE A 11 4.95 -4.47 10.38
N LYS A 12 5.02 -4.54 11.71
CA LYS A 12 4.82 -5.78 12.46
C LYS A 12 3.40 -6.35 12.32
N ASP A 13 2.39 -5.49 12.23
CA ASP A 13 1.00 -5.91 12.16
C ASP A 13 0.58 -6.35 10.75
N TYR A 14 1.11 -5.69 9.72
CA TYR A 14 0.59 -5.81 8.35
C TYR A 14 1.56 -6.47 7.36
N ILE A 15 2.83 -6.65 7.71
CA ILE A 15 3.85 -7.24 6.83
C ILE A 15 4.35 -8.54 7.46
N ASP A 16 4.45 -9.59 6.63
CA ASP A 16 5.04 -10.86 7.02
C ASP A 16 6.52 -10.66 7.39
N SER A 17 6.95 -11.20 8.52
CA SER A 17 8.35 -11.08 8.99
C SER A 17 9.36 -11.69 8.02
N ASN A 18 8.93 -12.63 7.18
CA ASN A 18 9.77 -13.26 6.15
C ASN A 18 9.79 -12.48 4.81
N ALA A 19 9.01 -11.40 4.70
CA ALA A 19 9.00 -10.59 3.49
C ALA A 19 10.31 -9.81 3.34
N VAL A 20 10.74 -9.60 2.09
CA VAL A 20 11.84 -8.68 1.77
C VAL A 20 11.27 -7.26 1.74
N LEU A 21 11.63 -6.45 2.73
CA LEU A 21 11.19 -5.06 2.80
C LEU A 21 12.19 -4.14 2.14
N GLN A 22 11.70 -3.33 1.21
CA GLN A 22 12.48 -2.31 0.52
C GLN A 22 11.97 -0.93 0.92
N THR A 23 12.83 -0.08 1.46
CA THR A 23 12.48 1.29 1.86
C THR A 23 13.45 2.31 1.29
N ASP A 24 13.05 3.58 1.35
CA ASP A 24 13.99 4.66 1.18
C ASP A 24 15.02 4.72 2.34
N LYS A 25 15.96 5.66 2.26
CA LYS A 25 16.98 5.90 3.28
C LYS A 25 16.48 6.79 4.44
N SER A 26 15.17 6.88 4.66
CA SER A 26 14.61 7.67 5.76
C SER A 26 15.05 7.13 7.13
N THR A 27 15.26 8.04 8.09
CA THR A 27 15.56 7.68 9.48
C THR A 27 14.40 6.94 10.16
N THR A 28 13.17 7.12 9.66
CA THR A 28 11.97 6.42 10.14
C THR A 28 12.10 4.90 9.99
N PHE A 29 12.81 4.42 8.96
CA PHE A 29 12.99 2.99 8.67
C PHE A 29 14.40 2.50 9.01
N SER A 30 15.11 3.20 9.90
CA SER A 30 16.52 2.91 10.16
C SER A 30 16.76 1.63 10.95
N ASP A 31 15.82 1.24 11.82
CA ASP A 31 15.90 0.06 12.67
C ASP A 31 14.64 -0.79 12.53
N LEU A 32 14.73 -1.83 11.68
CA LEU A 32 13.66 -2.80 11.41
C LEU A 32 14.11 -4.25 11.64
N SER A 33 15.30 -4.42 12.25
CA SER A 33 15.93 -5.71 12.51
C SER A 33 15.05 -6.66 13.34
N ASN A 34 14.24 -6.10 14.24
CA ASN A 34 13.33 -6.85 15.10
C ASN A 34 11.96 -7.12 14.44
N CYS A 35 11.70 -6.57 13.25
CA CYS A 35 10.41 -6.64 12.58
C CYS A 35 10.46 -7.57 11.35
N ILE A 36 11.55 -7.53 10.58
CA ILE A 36 11.70 -8.21 9.30
C ILE A 36 13.12 -8.77 9.14
N ASP A 37 13.20 -9.97 8.55
CA ASP A 37 14.45 -10.69 8.32
C ASP A 37 15.34 -9.99 7.28
N VAL A 38 14.75 -9.51 6.18
CA VAL A 38 15.49 -8.87 5.07
C VAL A 38 15.00 -7.45 4.83
N HIS A 39 15.83 -6.46 5.21
CA HIS A 39 15.57 -5.05 4.96
C HIS A 39 16.62 -4.43 4.02
N VAL A 40 16.18 -3.96 2.86
CA VAL A 40 17.00 -3.29 1.84
C VAL A 40 16.65 -1.81 1.80
N ARG A 41 17.67 -0.95 1.93
CA ARG A 41 17.51 0.51 1.86
C ARG A 41 18.07 1.04 0.55
N GLU A 42 17.26 1.82 -0.16
CA GLU A 42 17.61 2.38 -1.46
C GLU A 42 17.59 3.91 -1.43
N ILE A 43 18.46 4.54 -2.22
CA ILE A 43 18.48 6.00 -2.38
C ILE A 43 17.62 6.36 -3.60
N SER A 44 16.70 7.30 -3.42
CA SER A 44 15.92 7.91 -4.50
C SER A 44 16.79 8.92 -5.29
N GLY A 45 17.79 8.43 -6.03
CA GLY A 45 18.67 9.25 -6.88
C GLY A 45 18.42 9.03 -8.37
N THR A 46 18.71 10.02 -9.22
CA THR A 46 18.46 9.96 -10.67
C THR A 46 19.47 9.12 -11.47
N LYS A 47 20.63 8.79 -10.89
CA LYS A 47 21.64 7.94 -11.54
C LYS A 47 21.47 6.44 -11.25
N GLU A 48 20.97 6.10 -10.07
CA GLU A 48 20.93 4.72 -9.51
C GLU A 48 19.67 4.50 -8.65
N GLY A 49 18.59 5.24 -8.90
CA GLY A 49 17.30 5.02 -8.25
C GLY A 49 16.79 3.66 -8.68
N ASN A 50 17.03 2.66 -7.83
CA ASN A 50 16.72 1.27 -8.11
C ASN A 50 15.26 1.12 -8.57
N PHE A 51 15.07 0.15 -9.46
CA PHE A 51 13.83 -0.19 -10.14
C PHE A 51 12.58 -0.21 -9.24
N ASN A 52 12.75 -0.49 -7.95
CA ASN A 52 11.65 -0.74 -7.00
C ASN A 52 11.00 0.55 -6.48
N LEU A 53 11.77 1.58 -6.12
CA LEU A 53 11.18 2.88 -5.70
C LEU A 53 10.40 3.55 -6.85
N LYS A 54 10.80 3.31 -8.10
CA LYS A 54 10.06 3.74 -9.29
C LYS A 54 8.63 3.16 -9.30
N TRP A 55 8.44 1.90 -8.94
CA TRP A 55 7.11 1.28 -8.87
C TRP A 55 6.23 1.89 -7.79
N VAL A 56 6.81 2.24 -6.64
CA VAL A 56 6.10 2.99 -5.58
C VAL A 56 5.62 4.34 -6.11
N HIS A 57 6.48 5.10 -6.78
CA HIS A 57 6.08 6.36 -7.42
C HIS A 57 4.97 6.17 -8.46
N ILE A 58 5.06 5.15 -9.31
CA ILE A 58 4.02 4.81 -10.30
C ILE A 58 2.70 4.48 -9.60
N ALA A 59 2.72 3.66 -8.53
CA ALA A 59 1.53 3.29 -7.77
C ALA A 59 0.86 4.52 -7.16
N ILE A 60 1.63 5.42 -6.53
CA ILE A 60 1.14 6.69 -5.97
C ILE A 60 0.54 7.58 -7.07
N SER A 61 1.21 7.72 -8.21
CA SER A 61 0.70 8.50 -9.35
C SER A 61 -0.61 7.93 -9.91
N ASN A 62 -0.73 6.60 -9.98
CA ASN A 62 -1.96 5.94 -10.42
C ASN A 62 -3.10 6.11 -9.40
N LEU A 63 -2.80 6.00 -8.09
CA LEU A 63 -3.77 6.27 -7.04
C LEU A 63 -4.30 7.70 -7.13
N LYS A 64 -3.41 8.69 -7.29
CA LYS A 64 -3.83 10.10 -7.46
C LYS A 64 -4.76 10.29 -8.65
N LYS A 65 -4.42 9.71 -9.81
CA LYS A 65 -5.30 9.73 -10.99
C LYS A 65 -6.63 9.03 -10.75
N HIS A 66 -6.62 7.93 -9.99
CA HIS A 66 -7.85 7.23 -9.63
C HIS A 66 -8.75 8.09 -8.74
N LEU A 67 -8.18 8.73 -7.73
CA LEU A 67 -8.90 9.63 -6.82
C LEU A 67 -9.50 10.85 -7.54
N GLN A 68 -8.87 11.34 -8.61
CA GLN A 68 -9.41 12.42 -9.44
C GLN A 68 -10.71 12.05 -10.19
N THR A 69 -11.05 10.77 -10.30
CA THR A 69 -12.30 10.34 -10.93
C THR A 69 -13.53 10.58 -10.05
N TYR A 70 -13.35 10.77 -8.74
CA TYR A 70 -14.43 11.12 -7.83
C TYR A 70 -14.62 12.64 -7.81
N HIS A 71 -15.86 13.10 -7.97
CA HIS A 71 -16.19 14.54 -7.95
C HIS A 71 -15.89 15.20 -6.60
N MET A 72 -16.01 14.44 -5.50
CA MET A 72 -15.64 14.87 -4.15
C MET A 72 -14.99 13.70 -3.42
N ILE A 73 -13.87 13.96 -2.75
CA ILE A 73 -13.19 12.98 -1.90
C ILE A 73 -13.49 13.35 -0.46
N SER A 74 -14.05 12.41 0.30
CA SER A 74 -14.28 12.56 1.73
C SER A 74 -13.21 11.82 2.53
N GLU A 75 -12.64 12.49 3.53
CA GLU A 75 -11.69 11.85 4.46
C GLU A 75 -12.33 10.67 5.21
N ARG A 76 -13.64 10.76 5.51
CA ARG A 76 -14.41 9.68 6.16
C ARG A 76 -14.45 8.39 5.33
N MET A 77 -14.28 8.48 4.01
CA MET A 77 -14.29 7.35 3.10
C MET A 77 -12.89 7.01 2.56
N MET A 78 -11.82 7.57 3.15
CA MET A 78 -10.46 7.42 2.63
C MET A 78 -10.04 5.96 2.50
N GLN A 79 -10.35 5.13 3.52
CA GLN A 79 -10.05 3.71 3.48
C GLN A 79 -10.72 3.00 2.30
N ASN A 80 -11.98 3.32 2.01
CA ASN A 80 -12.72 2.69 0.91
C ASN A 80 -12.14 3.04 -0.46
N TYR A 81 -11.71 4.29 -0.66
CA TYR A 81 -11.03 4.67 -1.89
C TYR A 81 -9.71 3.91 -2.07
N LEU A 82 -8.96 3.70 -0.98
CA LEU A 82 -7.72 2.91 -0.99
C LEU A 82 -8.00 1.43 -1.26
N ASP A 83 -9.01 0.85 -0.62
CA ASP A 83 -9.42 -0.54 -0.83
C ASP A 83 -9.89 -0.79 -2.26
N GLU A 84 -10.71 0.12 -2.81
CA GLU A 84 -11.15 0.06 -4.20
C GLU A 84 -9.98 0.17 -5.18
N PHE A 85 -9.03 1.07 -4.92
CA PHE A 85 -7.80 1.19 -5.70
C PHE A 85 -7.00 -0.12 -5.66
N CYS A 86 -6.75 -0.68 -4.47
CA CYS A 86 -6.02 -1.93 -4.29
C CYS A 86 -6.70 -3.09 -5.01
N TYR A 87 -8.04 -3.22 -4.89
CA TYR A 87 -8.80 -4.21 -5.63
C TYR A 87 -8.61 -4.06 -7.14
N LYS A 88 -8.78 -2.85 -7.69
CA LYS A 88 -8.62 -2.59 -9.13
C LYS A 88 -7.20 -2.84 -9.63
N LEU A 89 -6.19 -2.49 -8.83
CA LEU A 89 -4.78 -2.71 -9.15
C LEU A 89 -4.46 -4.22 -9.20
N ASN A 90 -4.91 -4.97 -8.20
CA ASN A 90 -4.66 -6.40 -8.08
C ASN A 90 -5.53 -7.26 -9.01
N ARG A 91 -6.71 -6.75 -9.42
CA ARG A 91 -7.67 -7.42 -10.30
C ARG A 91 -7.04 -7.95 -11.59
N ARG A 92 -6.02 -7.25 -12.12
CA ARG A 92 -5.30 -7.64 -13.34
C ARG A 92 -4.61 -9.00 -13.23
N TYR A 93 -4.27 -9.42 -12.02
CA TYR A 93 -3.51 -10.65 -11.75
C TYR A 93 -4.40 -11.81 -11.27
N PHE A 94 -5.72 -11.63 -11.19
CA PHE A 94 -6.62 -12.66 -10.65
C PHE A 94 -6.89 -13.81 -11.63
N GLY A 95 -6.65 -13.62 -12.93
CA GLY A 95 -6.86 -14.66 -13.94
C GLY A 95 -8.27 -15.24 -13.90
N GLN A 96 -8.40 -16.57 -13.83
CA GLN A 96 -9.69 -17.26 -13.77
C GLN A 96 -10.47 -17.00 -12.47
N LYS A 97 -9.80 -16.58 -11.38
CA LYS A 97 -10.45 -16.30 -10.09
C LYS A 97 -11.21 -14.97 -10.07
N LEU A 98 -11.22 -14.24 -11.19
CA LEU A 98 -11.81 -12.91 -11.26
C LEU A 98 -13.30 -12.91 -10.90
N PHE A 99 -14.04 -13.90 -11.38
CA PHE A 99 -15.48 -14.01 -11.10
C PHE A 99 -15.72 -14.24 -9.60
N ASP A 100 -15.06 -15.24 -9.01
CA ASP A 100 -15.22 -15.56 -7.58
C ASP A 100 -14.82 -14.38 -6.68
N ARG A 101 -13.73 -13.69 -7.01
CA ARG A 101 -13.27 -12.50 -6.28
C ARG A 101 -14.27 -11.35 -6.37
N LEU A 102 -14.93 -11.18 -7.51
CA LEU A 102 -15.99 -10.19 -7.68
C LEU A 102 -17.19 -10.51 -6.77
N ILE A 103 -17.63 -11.77 -6.76
CA ILE A 103 -18.74 -12.21 -5.90
C ILE A 103 -18.43 -11.96 -4.42
N ILE A 104 -17.22 -12.31 -3.96
CA ILE A 104 -16.79 -12.04 -2.58
C ILE A 104 -16.84 -10.54 -2.28
N ALA A 105 -16.30 -9.70 -3.16
CA ALA A 105 -16.30 -8.25 -2.98
C ALA A 105 -17.72 -7.65 -2.96
N SER A 106 -18.66 -8.23 -3.72
CA SER A 106 -20.06 -7.75 -3.76
C SER A 106 -20.90 -8.18 -2.55
N ILE A 107 -20.55 -9.29 -1.90
CA ILE A 107 -21.30 -9.82 -0.75
C ILE A 107 -20.70 -9.33 0.58
N TYR A 108 -19.44 -8.91 0.59
CA TYR A 108 -18.79 -8.40 1.80
C TYR A 108 -19.55 -7.17 2.32
N PRO A 109 -20.14 -7.24 3.52
CA PRO A 109 -20.99 -6.16 3.99
C PRO A 109 -20.12 -4.98 4.39
N TYR A 110 -20.23 -3.89 3.63
CA TYR A 110 -19.70 -2.59 4.02
C TYR A 110 -20.62 -2.02 5.11
N TRP A 111 -20.48 -2.53 6.34
CA TRP A 111 -21.12 -1.91 7.51
C TRP A 111 -20.43 -0.57 7.74
N TYR A 112 -21.16 0.50 7.45
CA TYR A 112 -20.74 1.85 7.80
C TYR A 112 -21.31 2.17 9.18
N ASP A 113 -20.43 2.33 10.17
CA ASP A 113 -20.78 3.15 11.33
C ASP A 113 -20.86 4.60 10.85
N CYS A 114 -22.07 4.99 10.44
CA CYS A 114 -22.43 6.38 10.25
C CYS A 114 -22.51 7.03 11.64
N GLY A 115 -21.35 7.38 12.20
CA GLY A 115 -21.24 8.31 13.32
C GLY A 115 -21.73 9.71 12.96
#